data_AF-A0A0M8VT87-F1
#
_entry.id   AF-A0A0M8VT87-F1
#
_cell.length_a   1.000
_cell.length_b   1.000
_cell.length_c   1.000
_cell.angle_alpha   90.00
_cell.angle_beta   90.00
_cell.angle_gamma   90.00
#
_symmetry.space_group_name_H-M   'P 1'
#
loop_
_entity.id
_entity.type
_entity.pdbx_description
1 polymer ?
#
loop_
_entity_poly.entity_id
_entity_poly.type
_entity_poly.pdbx_seq_one_letter_code
_entity_poly.pdbx_strand_id
1 'polypeptide(L)'
;MRSSMIRRQRLQEPHWFVCAARSTHANRWVRWLFNVERCVGLHDTGTVLFGSLEEARLRAAAHSVRAPFPRRVRAHNGMRRTGAAESHQWVVKTTALSWTAGVLGIPAASGPWWLALLALVGWTLLTWWCATVVLPFVRLSMAAGDGGQSPRDEEVIVHRRQRGYAWLAALATSGPLFAMTACGTRIFDADTVLRLHLLLAGAVFVTGGVRRLARAGSRRPFLVAVFVAVLPVVVPALGGLSPVLFTFYGAAFHVRAEEIGVADVWQFVASAYVLAISVALTLFFLACWGYVQPLFRNRTLRLFLPIVALTGVMPLTLAWAVTVLDGAQAAGDVAVRQWQSGRAPDYYYGANPRPVCVTPIDSLAELPLFGHRLDPEQVYGSFGVVGGEVTLWDPLSGDAFPVPSDAVRVLPAGEGDPGAVIPRSCRS
;
A
#
# COMPACT_ATOMS: atom_id res chain seq x y z
N MET A 1 86.01 11.93 -22.09
CA MET A 1 84.79 12.17 -22.88
C MET A 1 84.34 10.89 -23.56
N ARG A 2 83.18 10.34 -23.21
CA ARG A 2 82.25 9.61 -24.10
C ARG A 2 80.99 9.25 -23.30
N SER A 3 79.93 10.01 -23.55
CA SER A 3 78.57 9.71 -23.12
C SER A 3 78.03 8.50 -23.89
N SER A 4 77.51 7.50 -23.19
CA SER A 4 76.80 6.37 -23.81
C SER A 4 75.29 6.56 -23.63
N MET A 5 74.59 6.73 -24.75
CA MET A 5 73.13 6.70 -24.84
C MET A 5 72.63 5.29 -24.54
N ILE A 6 72.00 5.09 -23.37
CA ILE A 6 71.16 3.92 -23.10
C ILE A 6 69.70 4.38 -23.12
N ARG A 7 69.13 4.48 -24.32
CA ARG A 7 67.66 4.46 -24.50
C ARG A 7 67.29 3.98 -25.90
N ARG A 8 67.32 2.65 -26.11
CA ARG A 8 66.46 2.02 -27.11
C ARG A 8 65.05 1.99 -26.52
N GLN A 9 64.20 2.95 -26.88
CA GLN A 9 62.76 2.74 -26.84
C GLN A 9 62.48 1.51 -27.72
N ARG A 10 62.07 0.41 -27.10
CA ARG A 10 61.60 -0.78 -27.81
C ARG A 10 60.51 -0.32 -28.77
N LEU A 11 60.68 -0.66 -30.04
CA LEU A 11 59.66 -0.59 -31.10
C LEU A 11 58.32 -1.03 -30.52
N GLN A 12 57.41 -0.08 -30.29
CA GLN A 12 56.01 -0.40 -30.02
C GLN A 12 55.48 -1.01 -31.30
N GLU A 13 55.07 -2.28 -31.25
CA GLU A 13 54.37 -2.92 -32.37
C GLU A 13 53.21 -2.02 -32.84
N PRO A 14 52.97 -1.90 -34.16
CA PRO A 14 51.86 -1.12 -34.67
C PRO A 14 50.54 -1.68 -34.11
N HIS A 15 49.78 -0.84 -33.42
CA HIS A 15 48.48 -1.19 -32.86
C HIS A 15 47.39 -0.72 -33.82
N TRP A 16 46.54 -1.64 -34.26
CA TRP A 16 45.43 -1.33 -35.14
C TRP A 16 44.12 -1.36 -34.33
N PHE A 17 43.39 -0.25 -34.35
CA PHE A 17 42.07 -0.15 -33.72
C PHE A 17 41.00 -0.51 -34.74
N VAL A 18 40.39 -1.69 -34.60
CA VAL A 18 39.24 -2.06 -35.42
C VAL A 18 37.98 -1.68 -34.66
N CYS A 19 37.29 -0.63 -35.14
CA CYS A 19 35.98 -0.26 -34.63
C CYS A 19 34.93 -1.18 -35.26
N ALA A 20 34.07 -1.78 -34.43
CA ALA A 20 32.88 -2.44 -34.92
C ALA A 20 32.04 -1.45 -35.75
N ALA A 21 31.58 -1.91 -36.91
CA ALA A 21 30.69 -1.15 -37.78
C ALA A 21 29.43 -0.71 -37.02
N ARG A 22 28.77 0.38 -37.47
CA ARG A 22 27.46 0.79 -36.94
C ARG A 22 26.54 -0.44 -36.86
N SER A 23 25.84 -0.64 -35.73
CA SER A 23 25.03 -1.84 -35.54
C SER A 23 24.07 -1.99 -36.73
N THR A 24 24.14 -3.13 -37.42
CA THR A 24 23.29 -3.45 -38.56
C THR A 24 21.91 -3.96 -38.14
N HIS A 25 21.55 -3.84 -36.85
CA HIS A 25 20.26 -4.30 -36.32
C HIS A 25 19.10 -3.75 -37.17
N ALA A 26 18.24 -4.67 -37.64
CA ALA A 26 17.08 -4.36 -38.46
C ALA A 26 16.08 -3.43 -37.74
N ASN A 27 15.96 -3.56 -36.42
CA ASN A 27 15.08 -2.73 -35.60
C ASN A 27 15.66 -1.32 -35.38
N ARG A 28 14.95 -0.30 -35.88
CA ARG A 28 15.31 1.12 -35.81
C ARG A 28 15.52 1.62 -34.37
N TRP A 29 14.73 1.12 -33.42
CA TRP A 29 14.83 1.46 -32.00
C TRP A 29 16.10 0.92 -31.36
N VAL A 30 16.43 -0.35 -31.62
CA VAL A 30 17.67 -0.97 -31.11
C VAL A 30 18.89 -0.26 -31.69
N ARG A 31 18.84 0.09 -32.99
CA ARG A 31 19.91 0.84 -33.68
C ARG A 31 20.11 2.24 -33.10
N TRP A 32 19.02 2.95 -32.79
CA TRP A 32 19.06 4.26 -32.14
C TRP A 32 19.68 4.15 -30.73
N LEU A 33 19.21 3.19 -29.92
CA LEU A 33 19.73 2.96 -28.57
C LEU A 33 21.24 2.68 -28.57
N PHE A 34 21.70 1.80 -29.47
CA PHE A 34 23.11 1.45 -29.61
C PHE A 34 23.98 2.64 -30.02
N ASN A 35 23.45 3.53 -30.87
CA ASN A 35 24.13 4.77 -31.24
C ASN A 35 24.20 5.77 -30.08
N VAL A 36 23.14 5.89 -29.28
CA VAL A 36 23.13 6.74 -28.08
C VAL A 36 24.11 6.22 -27.04
N GLU A 37 24.10 4.93 -26.74
CA GLU A 37 25.06 4.29 -25.83
C GLU A 37 26.51 4.50 -26.29
N ARG A 38 26.76 4.47 -27.60
CA ARG A 38 28.07 4.76 -28.19
C ARG A 38 28.46 6.24 -28.04
N CYS A 39 27.54 7.17 -28.28
CA CYS A 39 27.79 8.61 -28.12
C CYS A 39 28.09 8.99 -26.65
N VAL A 40 27.48 8.30 -25.70
CA VAL A 40 27.66 8.53 -24.25
C VAL A 40 28.87 7.74 -23.69
N GLY A 41 29.56 6.95 -24.53
CA GLY A 41 30.77 6.22 -24.13
C GLY A 41 30.51 5.00 -23.23
N LEU A 42 29.28 4.47 -23.23
CA LEU A 42 28.89 3.31 -22.43
C LEU A 42 29.48 1.98 -22.94
N HIS A 43 29.85 1.91 -24.23
CA HIS A 43 30.51 0.78 -24.87
C HIS A 43 31.92 1.14 -25.38
N ASP A 44 32.89 0.23 -25.20
CA ASP A 44 34.10 0.17 -26.02
C ASP A 44 33.76 -0.60 -27.28
N THR A 45 33.59 0.08 -28.40
CA THR A 45 33.31 -0.59 -29.69
C THR A 45 34.58 -0.89 -30.48
N GLY A 46 35.75 -0.84 -29.84
CA GLY A 46 37.03 -1.10 -30.50
C GLY A 46 37.76 -2.25 -29.83
N THR A 47 38.12 -3.27 -30.61
CA THR A 47 39.12 -4.27 -30.21
C THR A 47 40.47 -3.84 -30.74
N VAL A 48 41.48 -3.78 -29.88
CA VAL A 48 42.87 -3.54 -30.29
C VAL A 48 43.42 -4.84 -30.84
N LEU A 49 43.80 -4.83 -32.11
CA LEU A 49 44.51 -5.94 -32.75
C LEU A 49 46.01 -5.64 -32.74
N PHE A 50 46.77 -6.59 -32.22
CA PHE A 50 48.23 -6.63 -32.32
C PHE A 50 48.58 -7.56 -33.49
N GLY A 51 49.48 -7.11 -34.37
CA GLY A 51 49.91 -7.86 -35.55
C GLY A 51 50.19 -6.95 -36.75
N SER A 52 50.54 -7.57 -37.87
CA SER A 52 50.70 -6.84 -39.14
C SER A 52 49.34 -6.30 -39.63
N LEU A 53 49.36 -5.28 -40.50
CA LEU A 53 48.13 -4.73 -41.11
C LEU A 53 47.30 -5.82 -41.82
N GLU A 54 47.97 -6.78 -42.46
CA GLU A 54 47.31 -7.90 -43.14
C GLU A 54 46.62 -8.84 -42.16
N GLU A 55 47.25 -9.18 -41.03
CA GLU A 55 46.62 -9.99 -39.98
C GLU A 55 45.42 -9.26 -39.36
N ALA A 56 45.53 -7.94 -39.16
CA ALA A 56 44.43 -7.13 -38.65
C ALA A 56 43.24 -7.13 -39.61
N ARG A 57 43.49 -7.01 -40.93
CA ARG A 57 42.46 -7.07 -41.98
C ARG A 57 41.81 -8.45 -42.09
N LEU A 58 42.61 -9.52 -42.09
CA LEU A 58 42.13 -10.91 -42.11
C LEU A 58 41.24 -11.22 -40.90
N ARG A 59 41.68 -10.84 -39.70
CA ARG A 59 40.89 -11.05 -38.48
C ARG A 59 39.63 -10.20 -38.42
N ALA A 60 39.67 -8.96 -38.93
CA ALA A 60 38.49 -8.10 -39.03
C ALA A 60 37.45 -8.66 -40.02
N ALA A 61 37.91 -9.17 -41.17
CA ALA A 61 37.06 -9.79 -42.20
C ALA A 61 36.43 -11.10 -41.73
N ALA A 62 37.14 -11.91 -40.95
CA ALA A 62 36.67 -13.20 -40.45
C ALA A 62 35.64 -13.10 -39.29
N HIS A 63 35.28 -11.89 -38.84
CA HIS A 63 34.42 -11.65 -37.66
C HIS A 63 34.86 -12.37 -36.37
N SER A 64 36.08 -12.92 -36.34
CA SER A 64 36.58 -13.80 -35.28
C SER A 64 37.44 -13.06 -34.25
N VAL A 65 37.11 -11.80 -33.96
CA VAL A 65 37.91 -10.97 -33.06
C VAL A 65 37.44 -11.15 -31.62
N ARG A 66 37.99 -12.16 -30.93
CA ARG A 66 38.06 -12.14 -29.46
C ARG A 66 39.21 -11.25 -29.04
N ALA A 67 38.95 -10.25 -28.20
CA ALA A 67 40.00 -9.42 -27.63
C ALA A 67 40.97 -10.33 -26.84
N PRO A 68 42.26 -10.40 -27.20
CA PRO A 68 43.21 -11.30 -26.52
C PRO A 68 43.56 -10.87 -25.10
N PHE A 69 43.21 -9.63 -24.69
CA PHE A 69 43.45 -9.14 -23.33
C PHE A 69 42.28 -8.30 -22.83
N PRO A 70 41.74 -8.58 -21.62
CA PRO A 70 40.68 -7.77 -20.99
C PRO A 70 41.27 -6.53 -20.29
N ARG A 71 42.25 -5.86 -20.91
CA ARG A 71 42.72 -4.56 -20.40
C ARG A 71 41.82 -3.48 -20.98
N ARG A 72 41.06 -2.81 -20.12
CA ARG A 72 40.26 -1.62 -20.47
C ARG A 72 41.21 -0.54 -21.01
N VAL A 73 41.22 -0.35 -22.32
CA VAL A 73 42.00 0.72 -22.95
C VAL A 73 41.21 2.03 -22.84
N ARG A 74 41.91 3.13 -22.59
CA ARG A 74 41.34 4.48 -22.51
C ARG A 74 40.66 4.82 -23.84
N ALA A 75 39.46 5.40 -23.80
CA ALA A 75 38.74 5.79 -25.01
C ALA A 75 39.56 6.78 -25.86
N HIS A 76 39.53 6.61 -27.19
CA HIS A 76 40.35 7.34 -28.16
C HIS A 76 40.12 8.86 -28.17
N ASN A 77 38.98 9.33 -27.63
CA ASN A 77 38.62 10.75 -27.59
C ASN A 77 39.16 11.51 -26.35
N GLY A 78 40.03 10.90 -25.54
CA GLY A 78 40.61 11.55 -24.35
C GLY A 78 39.62 11.80 -23.21
N MET A 79 38.33 11.48 -23.37
CA MET A 79 37.36 11.61 -22.29
C MET A 79 37.61 10.57 -21.20
N ARG A 80 37.83 11.02 -19.96
CA ARG A 80 37.83 10.15 -18.78
C ARG A 80 36.45 9.51 -18.67
N ARG A 81 36.37 8.20 -18.88
CA ARG A 81 35.13 7.45 -18.60
C ARG A 81 34.91 7.40 -17.10
N THR A 82 33.66 7.63 -16.72
CA THR A 82 33.26 7.62 -15.32
C THR A 82 33.37 6.22 -14.74
N GLY A 83 34.08 6.07 -13.63
CA GLY A 83 34.19 4.79 -12.91
C GLY A 83 32.81 4.27 -12.48
N ALA A 84 32.67 2.98 -12.19
CA ALA A 84 31.41 2.43 -11.67
C ALA A 84 30.92 3.19 -10.41
N ALA A 85 31.85 3.70 -9.59
CA ALA A 85 31.58 4.59 -8.47
C ALA A 85 31.01 5.96 -8.90
N GLU A 86 31.48 6.54 -10.01
CA GLU A 86 30.93 7.79 -10.57
C GLU A 86 29.59 7.56 -11.28
N SER A 87 29.31 6.36 -11.81
CA SER A 87 27.98 6.02 -12.31
C SER A 87 26.95 5.95 -11.18
N HIS A 88 27.36 5.50 -9.98
CA HIS A 88 26.54 5.57 -8.78
C HIS A 88 26.30 7.02 -8.36
N GLN A 89 27.34 7.87 -8.41
CA GLN A 89 27.21 9.31 -8.14
C GLN A 89 26.33 10.03 -9.18
N TRP A 90 26.34 9.59 -10.44
CA TRP A 90 25.51 10.14 -11.50
C TRP A 90 24.04 9.71 -11.36
N VAL A 91 23.79 8.46 -10.94
CA VAL A 91 22.45 7.98 -10.55
C VAL A 91 21.93 8.75 -9.34
N VAL A 92 22.77 8.97 -8.32
CA VAL A 92 22.40 9.78 -7.16
C VAL A 92 22.12 11.23 -7.55
N LYS A 93 22.92 11.83 -8.43
CA LYS A 93 22.71 13.20 -8.93
C LYS A 93 21.47 13.33 -9.81
N THR A 94 21.18 12.38 -10.70
CA THR A 94 19.98 12.42 -11.55
C THR A 94 18.71 12.10 -10.79
N THR A 95 18.78 11.19 -9.81
CA THR A 95 17.70 10.97 -8.85
C THR A 95 17.48 12.26 -8.06
N ALA A 96 18.52 12.85 -7.47
CA ALA A 96 18.45 14.13 -6.76
C ALA A 96 17.90 15.27 -7.63
N LEU A 97 18.25 15.32 -8.92
CA LEU A 97 17.71 16.30 -9.87
C LEU A 97 16.21 16.08 -10.16
N SER A 98 15.78 14.83 -10.30
CA SER A 98 14.34 14.50 -10.43
C SER A 98 13.57 14.81 -9.14
N TRP A 99 14.21 14.63 -7.98
CA TRP A 99 13.69 15.04 -6.68
C TRP A 99 13.58 16.56 -6.60
N THR A 100 14.59 17.34 -7.01
CA THR A 100 14.49 18.81 -7.03
C THR A 100 13.44 19.30 -8.02
N ALA A 101 13.26 18.64 -9.17
CA ALA A 101 12.21 18.99 -10.12
C ALA A 101 10.81 18.65 -9.58
N GLY A 102 10.64 17.54 -8.84
CA GLY A 102 9.39 17.21 -8.15
C GLY A 102 9.10 18.15 -6.97
N VAL A 103 10.10 18.45 -6.15
CA VAL A 103 10.00 19.36 -5.00
C VAL A 103 9.72 20.80 -5.42
N LEU A 104 10.26 21.26 -6.56
CA LEU A 104 10.02 22.62 -7.07
C LEU A 104 8.78 22.73 -7.96
N GLY A 105 8.37 21.65 -8.65
CA GLY A 105 7.22 21.66 -9.57
C GLY A 105 5.87 21.45 -8.90
N ILE A 106 5.80 20.72 -7.79
CA ILE A 106 4.54 20.40 -7.09
C ILE A 106 3.97 21.62 -6.33
N PRO A 107 4.76 22.45 -5.61
CA PRO A 107 4.23 23.61 -4.89
C PRO A 107 3.64 24.69 -5.80
N ALA A 108 4.11 24.80 -7.05
CA ALA A 108 3.63 25.78 -8.00
C ALA A 108 2.23 25.45 -8.57
N ALA A 109 1.74 24.22 -8.39
CA ALA A 109 0.51 23.74 -9.02
C ALA A 109 -0.60 23.29 -8.04
N SER A 110 -0.30 23.02 -6.77
CA SER A 110 -1.21 22.23 -5.91
C SER A 110 -1.81 22.93 -4.66
N GLY A 111 -1.79 24.26 -4.57
CA GLY A 111 -2.41 24.93 -3.42
C GLY A 111 -1.69 24.63 -2.08
N PRO A 112 -2.40 24.29 -0.98
CA PRO A 112 -1.80 24.18 0.36
C PRO A 112 -0.58 23.22 0.38
N TRP A 113 0.56 23.75 0.80
CA TRP A 113 1.88 23.10 0.77
C TRP A 113 1.98 21.75 1.52
N TRP A 114 1.06 21.47 2.44
CA TRP A 114 1.03 20.21 3.19
C TRP A 114 0.52 19.01 2.36
N LEU A 115 -0.35 19.25 1.37
CA LEU A 115 -0.80 18.21 0.43
C LEU A 115 0.32 17.82 -0.55
N ALA A 116 1.16 18.79 -0.93
CA ALA A 116 2.36 18.52 -1.73
C ALA A 116 3.33 17.58 -1.00
N LEU A 117 3.41 17.70 0.33
CA LEU A 117 4.28 16.89 1.18
C LEU A 117 3.81 15.43 1.24
N LEU A 118 2.50 15.19 1.39
CA LEU A 118 1.92 13.84 1.33
C LEU A 118 2.01 13.22 -0.06
N ALA A 119 1.79 14.00 -1.12
CA ALA A 119 1.98 13.55 -2.50
C ALA A 119 3.46 13.19 -2.78
N LEU A 120 4.41 13.95 -2.24
CA LEU A 120 5.83 13.63 -2.29
C LEU A 120 6.16 12.35 -1.52
N VAL A 121 5.59 12.15 -0.32
CA VAL A 121 5.79 10.91 0.45
C VAL A 121 5.20 9.71 -0.30
N GLY A 122 4.00 9.84 -0.87
CA GLY A 122 3.38 8.78 -1.68
C GLY A 122 4.18 8.46 -2.94
N TRP A 123 4.66 9.48 -3.65
CA TRP A 123 5.50 9.31 -4.85
C TRP A 123 6.87 8.69 -4.53
N THR A 124 7.47 9.07 -3.41
CA THR A 124 8.77 8.54 -2.97
C THR A 124 8.66 7.10 -2.50
N LEU A 125 7.58 6.74 -1.80
CA LEU A 125 7.27 5.36 -1.46
C LEU A 125 6.98 4.51 -2.71
N LEU A 126 6.25 5.04 -3.69
CA LEU A 126 5.94 4.33 -4.94
C LEU A 126 7.19 4.11 -5.80
N THR A 127 8.03 5.13 -5.96
CA THR A 127 9.29 5.02 -6.73
C THR A 127 10.30 4.12 -6.01
N TRP A 128 10.38 4.21 -4.68
CA TRP A 128 11.16 3.29 -3.86
C TRP A 128 10.64 1.85 -3.96
N TRP A 129 9.32 1.65 -3.96
CA TRP A 129 8.69 0.33 -4.15
C TRP A 129 8.98 -0.24 -5.54
N CYS A 130 8.83 0.55 -6.60
CA CYS A 130 9.21 0.14 -7.95
C CYS A 130 10.69 -0.27 -8.03
N ALA A 131 11.60 0.51 -7.42
CA ALA A 131 13.02 0.19 -7.39
C ALA A 131 13.34 -1.08 -6.58
N THR A 132 12.69 -1.29 -5.43
CA THR A 132 12.98 -2.42 -4.52
C THR A 132 12.27 -3.70 -4.91
N VAL A 133 11.09 -3.63 -5.54
CA VAL A 133 10.27 -4.81 -5.91
C VAL A 133 10.55 -5.29 -7.33
N VAL A 134 10.76 -4.38 -8.29
CA VAL A 134 10.98 -4.77 -9.70
C VAL A 134 12.41 -5.28 -9.94
N LEU A 135 13.42 -4.66 -9.34
CA LEU A 135 14.82 -5.11 -9.51
C LEU A 135 15.09 -6.58 -9.12
N PRO A 136 14.57 -7.13 -8.00
CA PRO A 136 14.82 -8.52 -7.64
C PRO A 136 14.04 -9.52 -8.50
N PHE A 137 12.91 -9.12 -9.12
CA PHE A 137 12.18 -9.99 -10.06
C PHE A 137 13.00 -10.31 -11.31
N VAL A 138 13.78 -9.33 -11.79
CA VAL A 138 14.68 -9.51 -12.94
C VAL A 138 15.84 -10.44 -12.59
N ARG A 139 16.26 -10.49 -11.31
CA ARG A 139 17.32 -11.39 -10.84
C ARG A 139 16.86 -12.83 -10.68
N LEU A 140 15.66 -13.06 -10.13
CA LEU A 140 15.21 -14.42 -9.75
C LEU A 140 14.80 -15.29 -10.95
N SER A 141 14.30 -14.69 -12.03
CA SER A 141 13.89 -15.43 -13.24
C SER A 141 15.06 -16.01 -14.04
N MET A 142 16.31 -15.64 -13.73
CA MET A 142 17.50 -16.15 -14.45
C MET A 142 18.31 -17.17 -13.65
N ALA A 143 18.27 -17.12 -12.31
CA ALA A 143 18.95 -18.11 -11.47
C ALA A 143 18.33 -19.52 -11.58
N ALA A 144 17.12 -19.65 -12.14
CA ALA A 144 16.46 -20.94 -12.34
C ALA A 144 16.79 -21.61 -13.69
N GLY A 145 17.51 -20.92 -14.59
CA GLY A 145 17.77 -21.39 -15.96
C GLY A 145 19.15 -21.98 -16.23
N ASP A 146 20.14 -21.75 -15.36
CA ASP A 146 21.54 -21.99 -15.74
C ASP A 146 22.23 -22.96 -14.79
N GLY A 147 22.05 -24.25 -15.07
CA GLY A 147 22.74 -25.34 -14.41
C GLY A 147 24.15 -25.50 -14.97
N GLY A 148 25.13 -24.90 -14.29
CA GLY A 148 26.46 -25.52 -14.17
C GLY A 148 27.56 -25.10 -15.14
N GLN A 149 27.64 -23.83 -15.57
CA GLN A 149 28.83 -23.33 -16.26
C GLN A 149 29.43 -22.08 -15.62
N SER A 150 30.76 -22.15 -15.46
CA SER A 150 31.64 -21.22 -14.74
C SER A 150 31.36 -19.73 -15.05
N PRO A 151 31.33 -18.84 -14.03
CA PRO A 151 30.98 -17.44 -14.19
C PRO A 151 32.06 -16.72 -15.02
N ARG A 152 31.79 -16.55 -16.31
CA ARG A 152 32.53 -15.67 -17.22
C ARG A 152 31.79 -14.34 -17.37
N ASP A 153 32.56 -13.29 -17.65
CA ASP A 153 32.24 -11.85 -17.76
C ASP A 153 30.93 -11.44 -18.49
N GLU A 154 30.18 -12.36 -19.08
CA GLU A 154 28.83 -12.16 -19.64
C GLU A 154 27.80 -11.74 -18.59
N GLU A 155 27.91 -12.22 -17.34
CA GLU A 155 26.99 -11.89 -16.25
C GLU A 155 26.91 -10.37 -15.97
N VAL A 156 28.02 -9.65 -16.12
CA VAL A 156 28.11 -8.21 -15.86
C VAL A 156 27.39 -7.39 -16.94
N ILE A 157 27.41 -7.84 -18.20
CA ILE A 157 26.78 -7.15 -19.33
C ILE A 157 25.25 -7.34 -19.30
N VAL A 158 24.78 -8.55 -18.97
CA VAL A 158 23.35 -8.84 -18.85
C VAL A 158 22.71 -8.05 -17.70
N HIS A 159 23.41 -7.93 -16.56
CA HIS A 159 22.95 -7.13 -15.42
C HIS A 159 22.82 -5.63 -15.71
N ARG A 160 23.69 -5.06 -16.56
CA ARG A 160 23.65 -3.63 -16.90
C ARG A 160 22.48 -3.30 -17.84
N ARG A 161 22.22 -4.16 -18.83
CA ARG A 161 21.11 -4.02 -19.78
C ARG A 161 19.74 -4.17 -19.08
N GLN A 162 19.67 -5.06 -18.10
CA GLN A 162 18.48 -5.32 -17.31
C GLN A 162 18.09 -4.20 -16.35
N ARG A 163 19.07 -3.50 -15.74
CA ARG A 163 18.78 -2.28 -14.96
C ARG A 163 18.17 -1.18 -15.83
N GLY A 164 18.57 -1.09 -17.11
CA GLY A 164 17.97 -0.17 -18.08
C GLY A 164 16.50 -0.45 -18.35
N TYR A 165 16.13 -1.73 -18.56
CA TYR A 165 14.73 -2.11 -18.78
C TYR A 165 13.84 -1.89 -17.56
N ALA A 166 14.34 -2.15 -16.35
CA ALA A 166 13.61 -1.86 -15.12
C ALA A 166 13.35 -0.34 -14.95
N TRP A 167 14.32 0.49 -15.32
CA TRP A 167 14.17 1.95 -15.32
C TRP A 167 13.15 2.44 -16.34
N LEU A 168 13.19 1.91 -17.56
CA LEU A 168 12.24 2.25 -18.62
C LEU A 168 10.82 1.80 -18.27
N ALA A 169 10.67 0.61 -17.66
CA ALA A 169 9.39 0.14 -17.17
C ALA A 169 8.85 1.06 -16.06
N ALA A 170 9.70 1.45 -15.09
CA ALA A 170 9.32 2.38 -14.03
C ALA A 170 8.87 3.74 -14.59
N LEU A 171 9.61 4.33 -15.53
CA LEU A 171 9.26 5.57 -16.23
C LEU A 171 7.95 5.44 -17.04
N ALA A 172 7.80 4.34 -17.76
CA ALA A 172 6.60 4.08 -18.56
C ALA A 172 5.35 3.91 -17.70
N THR A 173 5.49 3.38 -16.47
CA THR A 173 4.38 3.26 -15.51
C THR A 173 4.12 4.52 -14.70
N SER A 174 5.14 5.34 -14.42
CA SER A 174 4.99 6.54 -13.59
C SER A 174 4.31 7.70 -14.33
N GLY A 175 4.54 7.85 -15.63
CA GLY A 175 3.91 8.88 -16.46
C GLY A 175 2.37 8.80 -16.50
N PRO A 176 1.77 7.64 -16.82
CA PRO A 176 0.31 7.46 -16.81
C PRO A 176 -0.30 7.65 -15.42
N LEU A 177 0.37 7.18 -14.37
CA LEU A 177 -0.08 7.39 -12.99
C LEU A 177 -0.12 8.88 -12.66
N PHE A 178 0.95 9.63 -12.96
CA PHE A 178 1.00 11.07 -12.76
C PHE A 178 -0.07 11.82 -13.56
N ALA A 179 -0.30 11.42 -14.82
CA ALA A 179 -1.36 12.00 -15.65
C ALA A 179 -2.76 11.71 -15.09
N MET A 180 -3.01 10.50 -14.58
CA MET A 180 -4.25 10.17 -13.86
C MET A 180 -4.40 11.00 -12.59
N THR A 181 -3.33 11.19 -11.80
CA THR A 181 -3.36 12.03 -10.60
C THR A 181 -3.74 13.48 -10.96
N ALA A 182 -3.05 14.06 -11.95
CA ALA A 182 -3.28 15.44 -12.38
C ALA A 182 -4.66 15.66 -13.03
N CYS A 183 -5.21 14.63 -13.68
CA CYS A 183 -6.58 14.67 -14.20
C CYS A 183 -7.60 14.52 -13.07
N GLY A 184 -7.37 13.59 -12.14
CA GLY A 184 -8.23 13.33 -11.00
C GLY A 184 -8.37 14.54 -10.07
N THR A 185 -7.28 15.28 -9.79
CA THR A 185 -7.35 16.50 -8.96
C THR A 185 -8.10 17.66 -9.59
N ARG A 186 -8.38 17.60 -10.90
CA ARG A 186 -9.25 18.59 -11.56
C ARG A 186 -10.73 18.27 -11.43
N ILE A 187 -11.07 17.00 -11.20
CA ILE A 187 -12.45 16.50 -11.23
C ILE A 187 -12.95 16.21 -9.80
N PHE A 188 -12.07 15.76 -8.91
CA PHE A 188 -12.38 15.34 -7.55
C PHE A 188 -11.61 16.16 -6.52
N ASP A 189 -12.17 16.23 -5.31
CA ASP A 189 -11.48 16.79 -4.16
C ASP A 189 -10.16 16.05 -3.89
N ALA A 190 -9.17 16.80 -3.39
CA ALA A 190 -7.82 16.30 -3.13
C ALA A 190 -7.80 15.06 -2.20
N ASP A 191 -8.72 15.01 -1.23
CA ASP A 191 -8.87 13.87 -0.32
C ASP A 191 -9.33 12.60 -1.05
N THR A 192 -10.34 12.72 -1.93
CA THR A 192 -10.83 11.61 -2.76
C THR A 192 -9.72 11.06 -3.66
N VAL A 193 -8.93 11.96 -4.27
CA VAL A 193 -7.80 11.57 -5.10
C VAL A 193 -6.74 10.86 -4.26
N LEU A 194 -6.40 11.38 -3.09
CA LEU A 194 -5.44 10.75 -2.19
C LEU A 194 -5.89 9.35 -1.76
N ARG A 195 -7.16 9.20 -1.35
CA ARG A 195 -7.76 7.89 -1.00
C ARG A 195 -7.68 6.91 -2.16
N LEU A 196 -8.00 7.35 -3.38
CA LEU A 196 -7.91 6.51 -4.57
C LEU A 196 -6.46 6.05 -4.84
N HIS A 197 -5.48 6.94 -4.68
CA HIS A 197 -4.06 6.58 -4.85
C HIS A 197 -3.60 5.58 -3.80
N LEU A 198 -4.00 5.76 -2.55
CA LEU A 198 -3.69 4.83 -1.46
C LEU A 198 -4.35 3.46 -1.72
N LEU A 199 -5.60 3.44 -2.19
CA LEU A 199 -6.29 2.21 -2.58
C LEU A 199 -5.57 1.50 -3.74
N LEU A 200 -5.17 2.22 -4.78
CA LEU A 200 -4.48 1.64 -5.93
C LEU A 200 -3.09 1.12 -5.54
N ALA A 201 -2.32 1.90 -4.78
CA ALA A 201 -1.02 1.48 -4.26
C ALA A 201 -1.15 0.25 -3.36
N GLY A 202 -2.16 0.24 -2.48
CA GLY A 202 -2.50 -0.91 -1.64
C GLY A 202 -2.85 -2.15 -2.47
N ALA A 203 -3.69 -2.02 -3.50
CA ALA A 203 -4.06 -3.13 -4.38
C ALA A 203 -2.85 -3.69 -5.13
N VAL A 204 -1.97 -2.83 -5.65
CA VAL A 204 -0.72 -3.23 -6.32
C VAL A 204 0.24 -3.92 -5.36
N PHE A 205 0.39 -3.40 -4.13
CA PHE A 205 1.19 -4.02 -3.08
C PHE A 205 0.65 -5.41 -2.72
N VAL A 206 -0.66 -5.51 -2.47
CA VAL A 206 -1.32 -6.75 -2.08
C VAL A 206 -1.20 -7.81 -3.16
N THR A 207 -1.57 -7.48 -4.40
CA THR A 207 -1.47 -8.42 -5.53
C THR A 207 -0.03 -8.86 -5.79
N GLY A 208 0.94 -7.95 -5.69
CA GLY A 208 2.36 -8.25 -5.82
C GLY A 208 2.87 -9.23 -4.76
N GLY A 209 2.54 -8.97 -3.49
CA GLY A 209 2.94 -9.83 -2.37
C GLY A 209 2.27 -11.20 -2.40
N VAL A 210 0.95 -11.26 -2.60
CA VAL A 210 0.20 -12.52 -2.72
C VAL A 210 0.70 -13.36 -3.89
N ARG A 211 0.99 -12.74 -5.04
CA ARG A 211 1.56 -13.45 -6.20
C ARG A 211 2.94 -14.02 -5.91
N ARG A 212 3.78 -13.30 -5.15
CA ARG A 212 5.09 -13.81 -4.69
C ARG A 212 4.91 -15.02 -3.79
N LEU A 213 3.97 -14.92 -2.85
CA LEU A 213 3.67 -16.01 -1.93
C LEU A 213 3.18 -17.26 -2.67
N ALA A 214 2.26 -17.09 -3.63
CA ALA A 214 1.76 -18.19 -4.47
C ALA A 214 2.89 -18.84 -5.31
N ARG A 215 3.80 -18.04 -5.87
CA ARG A 215 4.94 -18.53 -6.67
C ARG A 215 6.01 -19.25 -5.85
N ALA A 216 6.09 -19.01 -4.55
CA ALA A 216 7.08 -19.67 -3.71
C ALA A 216 6.85 -21.19 -3.55
N GLY A 217 5.72 -21.72 -4.06
CA GLY A 217 5.54 -23.14 -4.36
C GLY A 217 5.39 -24.08 -3.16
N SER A 218 5.59 -23.60 -1.94
CA SER A 218 5.43 -24.41 -0.73
C SER A 218 3.98 -24.36 -0.23
N ARG A 219 3.21 -25.42 -0.47
CA ARG A 219 1.81 -25.53 -0.01
C ARG A 219 1.65 -25.35 1.51
N ARG A 220 2.61 -25.83 2.32
CA ARG A 220 2.54 -25.77 3.79
C ARG A 220 2.62 -24.34 4.35
N PRO A 221 3.65 -23.52 4.05
CA PRO A 221 3.70 -22.11 4.49
C PRO A 221 2.54 -21.26 3.98
N PHE A 222 2.04 -21.55 2.78
CA PHE A 222 0.87 -20.86 2.23
C PHE A 222 -0.38 -21.18 3.04
N LEU A 223 -0.66 -22.47 3.31
CA LEU A 223 -1.81 -22.88 4.11
C LEU A 223 -1.74 -22.34 5.55
N VAL A 224 -0.55 -22.34 6.17
CA VAL A 224 -0.38 -21.75 7.52
C VAL A 224 -0.64 -20.25 7.49
N ALA A 225 -0.08 -19.52 6.52
CA ALA A 225 -0.30 -18.08 6.40
C ALA A 225 -1.77 -17.75 6.13
N VAL A 226 -2.45 -18.51 5.25
CA VAL A 226 -3.88 -18.36 4.99
C VAL A 226 -4.69 -18.68 6.24
N PHE A 227 -4.43 -19.80 6.91
CA PHE A 227 -5.16 -20.19 8.12
C PHE A 227 -5.02 -19.15 9.23
N VAL A 228 -3.79 -18.70 9.50
CA VAL A 228 -3.51 -17.64 10.48
C VAL A 228 -4.16 -16.33 10.10
N ALA A 229 -4.16 -15.97 8.81
CA ALA A 229 -4.78 -14.74 8.34
C ALA A 229 -6.32 -14.83 8.30
N VAL A 230 -6.89 -16.03 8.20
CA VAL A 230 -8.34 -16.28 8.20
C VAL A 230 -8.89 -16.39 9.62
N LEU A 231 -8.07 -16.69 10.62
CA LEU A 231 -8.49 -16.78 12.03
C LEU A 231 -9.21 -15.50 12.53
N PRO A 232 -8.72 -14.28 12.27
CA PRO A 232 -9.42 -13.05 12.64
C PRO A 232 -10.74 -12.81 11.87
N VAL A 233 -10.97 -13.53 10.77
CA VAL A 233 -12.23 -13.48 10.00
C VAL A 233 -13.21 -14.51 10.55
N VAL A 234 -12.74 -15.73 10.83
CA VAL A 234 -13.58 -16.87 11.24
C VAL A 234 -14.07 -16.73 12.67
N VAL A 235 -13.20 -16.30 13.59
CA VAL A 235 -13.59 -16.16 15.01
C VAL A 235 -14.79 -15.21 15.16
N PRO A 236 -14.80 -14.02 14.52
CA PRO A 236 -15.96 -13.16 14.58
C PRO A 236 -17.14 -13.65 13.70
N ALA A 237 -16.88 -14.26 12.54
CA ALA A 237 -17.94 -14.77 11.67
C ALA A 237 -18.78 -15.89 12.32
N LEU A 238 -18.17 -16.71 13.19
CA LEU A 238 -18.87 -17.77 13.93
C LEU A 238 -19.75 -17.23 15.06
N GLY A 239 -19.44 -16.05 15.61
CA GLY A 239 -20.20 -15.43 16.72
C GLY A 239 -21.28 -14.43 16.28
N GLY A 240 -21.43 -14.20 14.97
CA GLY A 240 -22.17 -13.04 14.46
C GLY A 240 -21.30 -11.79 14.55
N LEU A 241 -20.95 -11.23 13.39
CA LEU A 241 -20.09 -10.04 13.31
C LEU A 241 -20.82 -8.73 13.66
N SER A 242 -22.12 -8.69 13.39
CA SER A 242 -22.97 -7.52 13.59
C SER A 242 -23.12 -7.11 15.06
N PRO A 243 -23.40 -8.04 16.00
CA PRO A 243 -23.59 -7.69 17.41
C PRO A 243 -22.38 -6.94 17.99
N VAL A 244 -21.15 -7.28 17.59
CA VAL A 244 -19.94 -6.62 18.10
C VAL A 244 -19.99 -5.11 17.85
N LEU A 245 -20.26 -4.67 16.62
CA LEU A 245 -20.34 -3.23 16.32
C LEU A 245 -21.43 -2.54 17.15
N PHE A 246 -22.59 -3.17 17.29
CA PHE A 246 -23.70 -2.64 18.07
C PHE A 246 -23.46 -2.70 19.58
N THR A 247 -22.63 -3.62 20.08
CA THR A 247 -22.21 -3.67 21.48
C THR A 247 -21.36 -2.46 21.82
N PHE A 248 -20.35 -2.16 20.99
CA PHE A 248 -19.47 -1.01 21.25
C PHE A 248 -20.16 0.33 21.00
N TYR A 249 -21.05 0.40 20.00
CA TYR A 249 -21.90 1.58 19.80
C TYR A 249 -22.89 1.76 20.96
N GLY A 250 -23.60 0.70 21.34
CA GLY A 250 -24.59 0.69 22.42
C GLY A 250 -23.98 0.93 23.80
N ALA A 251 -22.72 0.56 24.02
CA ALA A 251 -21.99 0.83 25.26
C ALA A 251 -21.94 2.32 25.61
N ALA A 252 -21.90 3.22 24.63
CA ALA A 252 -21.96 4.67 24.88
C ALA A 252 -23.30 5.12 25.48
N PHE A 253 -24.37 4.36 25.22
CA PHE A 253 -25.72 4.58 25.72
C PHE A 253 -26.10 3.64 26.87
N HIS A 254 -25.17 2.79 27.34
CA HIS A 254 -25.47 1.68 28.25
C HIS A 254 -26.59 0.74 27.76
N VAL A 255 -26.76 0.62 26.42
CA VAL A 255 -27.74 -0.26 25.78
C VAL A 255 -27.06 -1.51 25.26
N ARG A 256 -27.71 -2.66 25.46
CA ARG A 256 -27.21 -3.94 24.93
C ARG A 256 -27.46 -4.04 23.43
N ALA A 257 -26.56 -4.70 22.70
CA ALA A 257 -26.70 -4.86 21.25
C ALA A 257 -28.00 -5.56 20.84
N GLU A 258 -28.49 -6.49 21.66
CA GLU A 258 -29.73 -7.24 21.42
C GLU A 258 -30.98 -6.38 21.55
N GLU A 259 -30.90 -5.24 22.22
CA GLU A 259 -32.00 -4.31 22.47
C GLU A 259 -32.11 -3.22 21.40
N ILE A 260 -31.12 -3.11 20.52
CA ILE A 260 -31.14 -2.14 19.44
C ILE A 260 -31.92 -2.73 18.26
N GLY A 261 -33.09 -2.15 17.97
CA GLY A 261 -33.99 -2.52 16.88
C GLY A 261 -33.44 -2.13 15.51
N VAL A 262 -32.40 -2.83 15.05
CA VAL A 262 -31.79 -2.63 13.74
C VAL A 262 -32.40 -3.59 12.72
N ALA A 263 -32.88 -3.05 11.59
CA ALA A 263 -33.38 -3.87 10.48
C ALA A 263 -32.28 -4.80 9.92
N ASP A 264 -32.66 -6.02 9.53
CA ASP A 264 -31.75 -7.08 9.04
C ASP A 264 -30.80 -6.60 7.93
N VAL A 265 -31.28 -5.73 7.03
CA VAL A 265 -30.48 -5.17 5.94
C VAL A 265 -29.27 -4.41 6.47
N TRP A 266 -29.44 -3.64 7.54
CA TRP A 266 -28.35 -2.87 8.14
C TRP A 266 -27.40 -3.74 8.95
N GLN A 267 -27.91 -4.78 9.61
CA GLN A 267 -27.06 -5.79 10.25
C GLN A 267 -26.17 -6.52 9.23
N PHE A 268 -26.73 -6.80 8.05
CA PHE A 268 -25.97 -7.35 6.93
C PHE A 268 -24.89 -6.38 6.44
N VAL A 269 -25.21 -5.09 6.26
CA VAL A 269 -24.24 -4.06 5.86
C VAL A 269 -23.11 -3.92 6.90
N ALA A 270 -23.43 -3.88 8.18
CA ALA A 270 -22.45 -3.85 9.27
C ALA A 270 -21.55 -5.09 9.23
N SER A 271 -22.13 -6.28 9.07
CA SER A 271 -21.37 -7.54 8.94
C SER A 271 -20.45 -7.55 7.70
N ALA A 272 -20.95 -7.06 6.57
CA ALA A 272 -20.18 -6.94 5.32
C ALA A 272 -19.01 -5.96 5.47
N TYR A 273 -19.21 -4.86 6.20
CA TYR A 273 -18.16 -3.89 6.51
C TYR A 273 -17.04 -4.52 7.35
N VAL A 274 -17.37 -5.21 8.45
CA VAL A 274 -16.34 -5.87 9.27
C VAL A 274 -15.63 -6.97 8.46
N LEU A 275 -16.38 -7.75 7.67
CA LEU A 275 -15.80 -8.76 6.80
C LEU A 275 -14.82 -8.14 5.78
N ALA A 276 -15.19 -7.01 5.17
CA ALA A 276 -14.34 -6.32 4.21
C ALA A 276 -13.02 -5.83 4.85
N ILE A 277 -13.08 -5.24 6.05
CA ILE A 277 -11.89 -4.85 6.81
C ILE A 277 -11.03 -6.07 7.13
N SER A 278 -11.63 -7.13 7.67
CA SER A 278 -10.90 -8.35 8.02
C SER A 278 -10.21 -8.95 6.79
N VAL A 279 -10.91 -9.07 5.66
CA VAL A 279 -10.33 -9.56 4.40
C VAL A 279 -9.20 -8.66 3.91
N ALA A 280 -9.37 -7.34 3.95
CA ALA A 280 -8.32 -6.40 3.53
C ALA A 280 -7.06 -6.55 4.39
N LEU A 281 -7.21 -6.65 5.71
CA LEU A 281 -6.12 -6.88 6.66
C LEU A 281 -5.44 -8.24 6.42
N THR A 282 -6.20 -9.32 6.27
CA THR A 282 -5.70 -10.65 5.90
C THR A 282 -4.85 -10.59 4.62
N LEU A 283 -5.36 -9.96 3.57
CA LEU A 283 -4.66 -9.82 2.30
C LEU A 283 -3.38 -8.99 2.44
N PHE A 284 -3.43 -7.91 3.22
CA PHE A 284 -2.25 -7.10 3.54
C PHE A 284 -1.17 -7.93 4.26
N PHE A 285 -1.56 -8.71 5.26
CA PHE A 285 -0.64 -9.61 5.96
C PHE A 285 -0.03 -10.65 5.01
N LEU A 286 -0.84 -11.30 4.17
CA LEU A 286 -0.37 -12.28 3.18
C LEU A 286 0.61 -11.63 2.18
N ALA A 287 0.36 -10.38 1.81
CA ALA A 287 1.24 -9.64 0.93
C ALA A 287 2.59 -9.36 1.59
N CYS A 288 2.59 -8.80 2.80
CA CYS A 288 3.79 -8.62 3.62
C CYS A 288 4.56 -9.93 3.77
N TRP A 289 3.86 -11.03 4.05
CA TRP A 289 4.45 -12.35 4.16
C TRP A 289 5.13 -12.80 2.85
N GLY A 290 4.48 -12.60 1.71
CA GLY A 290 5.06 -12.89 0.39
C GLY A 290 6.32 -12.08 0.08
N TYR A 291 6.43 -10.85 0.60
CA TYR A 291 7.65 -10.03 0.49
C TYR A 291 8.77 -10.49 1.42
N VAL A 292 8.41 -10.95 2.61
CA VAL A 292 9.33 -11.30 3.69
C VAL A 292 9.87 -12.73 3.56
N GLN A 293 9.07 -13.68 3.08
CA GLN A 293 9.41 -15.10 2.97
C GLN A 293 10.78 -15.39 2.31
N PRO A 294 11.19 -14.71 1.21
CA PRO A 294 12.49 -14.96 0.59
C PRO A 294 13.69 -14.70 1.51
N LEU A 295 13.54 -13.84 2.52
CA LEU A 295 14.59 -13.57 3.51
C LEU A 295 14.83 -14.75 4.44
N PHE A 296 13.81 -15.59 4.65
CA PHE A 296 13.82 -16.75 5.53
C PHE A 296 14.20 -18.06 4.81
N ARG A 297 14.79 -17.97 3.62
CA ARG A 297 15.24 -19.16 2.86
C ARG A 297 16.43 -19.87 3.53
N ASN A 298 17.22 -19.13 4.33
CA ASN A 298 18.32 -19.69 5.11
C ASN A 298 17.82 -20.56 6.26
N ARG A 299 18.42 -21.75 6.43
CA ARG A 299 17.99 -22.77 7.40
C ARG A 299 17.94 -22.26 8.84
N THR A 300 18.89 -21.41 9.23
CA THR A 300 18.98 -20.79 10.56
C THR A 300 17.87 -19.78 10.81
N LEU A 301 17.54 -18.95 9.81
CA LEU A 301 16.48 -17.94 9.92
C LEU A 301 15.09 -18.57 9.94
N ARG A 302 14.93 -19.74 9.31
CA ARG A 302 13.65 -20.46 9.25
C ARG A 302 13.07 -20.81 10.64
N LEU A 303 13.91 -20.93 11.67
CA LEU A 303 13.48 -21.16 13.05
C LEU A 303 12.72 -19.96 13.65
N PHE A 304 12.99 -18.75 13.17
CA PHE A 304 12.30 -17.52 13.60
C PHE A 304 11.00 -17.24 12.85
N LEU A 305 10.70 -18.01 11.79
CA LEU A 305 9.50 -17.86 10.97
C LEU A 305 8.18 -17.82 11.79
N PRO A 306 7.92 -18.71 12.76
CA PRO A 306 6.70 -18.64 13.57
C PRO A 306 6.65 -17.40 14.47
N ILE A 307 7.79 -16.97 15.02
CA ILE A 307 7.87 -15.75 15.84
C ILE A 307 7.51 -14.54 14.99
N VAL A 308 8.09 -14.42 13.79
CA VAL A 308 7.81 -13.33 12.87
C VAL A 308 6.34 -13.31 12.43
N ALA A 309 5.76 -14.49 12.15
CA ALA A 309 4.35 -14.60 11.83
C ALA A 309 3.46 -14.13 13.00
N LEU A 310 3.72 -14.61 14.21
CA LEU A 310 2.98 -14.20 15.42
C LEU A 310 3.12 -12.69 15.69
N THR A 311 4.35 -12.15 15.60
CA THR A 311 4.58 -10.70 15.75
C THR A 311 3.94 -9.87 14.65
N GLY A 312 3.68 -10.45 13.47
CA GLY A 312 2.95 -9.78 12.39
C GLY A 312 1.43 -9.85 12.54
N VAL A 313 0.91 -10.89 13.22
CA VAL A 313 -0.52 -11.01 13.55
C VAL A 313 -0.92 -10.02 14.64
N MET A 314 -0.07 -9.78 15.64
CA MET A 314 -0.36 -8.84 16.73
C MET A 314 -0.75 -7.42 16.26
N PRO A 315 0.01 -6.72 15.39
CA PRO A 315 -0.38 -5.42 14.87
C PRO A 315 -1.59 -5.52 13.94
N LEU A 316 -1.84 -6.68 13.32
CA LEU A 316 -3.03 -6.90 12.51
C LEU A 316 -4.29 -6.96 13.37
N THR A 317 -4.25 -7.70 14.48
CA THR A 317 -5.34 -7.76 15.45
C THR A 317 -5.56 -6.41 16.12
N LEU A 318 -4.49 -5.67 16.41
CA LEU A 318 -4.59 -4.31 16.95
C LEU A 318 -5.21 -3.35 15.94
N ALA A 319 -4.78 -3.38 14.68
CA ALA A 319 -5.36 -2.57 13.61
C ALA A 319 -6.83 -2.90 13.40
N TRP A 320 -7.20 -4.18 13.45
CA TRP A 320 -8.59 -4.62 13.40
C TRP A 320 -9.39 -4.07 14.59
N ALA A 321 -8.88 -4.22 15.82
CA ALA A 321 -9.56 -3.75 17.03
C ALA A 321 -9.78 -2.23 16.99
N VAL A 322 -8.76 -1.45 16.62
CA VAL A 322 -8.87 0.03 16.52
C VAL A 322 -9.83 0.44 15.41
N THR A 323 -9.79 -0.21 14.25
CA THR A 323 -10.66 0.19 13.12
C THR A 323 -12.12 -0.20 13.33
N VAL A 324 -12.39 -1.35 13.95
CA VAL A 324 -13.74 -1.89 14.11
C VAL A 324 -14.35 -1.45 15.44
N LEU A 325 -13.64 -1.61 16.56
CA LEU A 325 -14.18 -1.40 17.91
C LEU A 325 -14.13 0.08 18.30
N ASP A 326 -12.96 0.73 18.22
CA ASP A 326 -12.84 2.15 18.59
C ASP A 326 -13.66 3.03 17.65
N GLY A 327 -13.78 2.65 16.37
CA GLY A 327 -14.64 3.35 15.41
C GLY A 327 -16.12 3.31 15.80
N ALA A 328 -16.62 2.19 16.31
CA ALA A 328 -18.00 2.06 16.77
C ALA A 328 -18.25 2.83 18.07
N GLN A 329 -17.34 2.70 19.04
CA GLN A 329 -17.45 3.43 20.30
C GLN A 329 -17.36 4.94 20.09
N ALA A 330 -16.41 5.41 19.28
CA ALA A 330 -16.28 6.83 18.98
C ALA A 330 -17.52 7.39 18.27
N ALA A 331 -18.19 6.60 17.42
CA ALA A 331 -19.46 6.99 16.82
C ALA A 331 -20.58 7.10 17.87
N GLY A 332 -20.64 6.18 18.84
CA GLY A 332 -21.54 6.28 19.99
C GLY A 332 -21.29 7.53 20.83
N ASP A 333 -20.03 7.82 21.17
CA ASP A 333 -19.63 9.01 21.94
C ASP A 333 -19.96 10.32 21.21
N VAL A 334 -19.86 10.33 19.88
CA VAL A 334 -20.31 11.47 19.05
C VAL A 334 -21.84 11.59 19.11
N ALA A 335 -22.56 10.49 19.01
CA ALA A 335 -24.03 10.49 19.06
C ALA A 335 -24.57 10.96 20.42
N VAL A 336 -23.96 10.53 21.53
CA VAL A 336 -24.29 11.03 22.88
C VAL A 336 -24.02 12.53 22.99
N ARG A 337 -22.88 13.01 22.48
CA ARG A 337 -22.58 14.46 22.46
C ARG A 337 -23.56 15.26 21.60
N GLN A 338 -23.96 14.72 20.45
CA GLN A 338 -25.00 15.33 19.60
C GLN A 338 -26.31 15.45 20.38
N TRP A 339 -26.72 14.38 21.07
CA TRP A 339 -27.92 14.40 21.90
C TRP A 339 -27.87 15.44 23.02
N GLN A 340 -26.75 15.47 23.77
CA GLN A 340 -26.53 16.45 24.83
C GLN A 340 -26.54 17.89 24.31
N SER A 341 -26.15 18.11 23.05
CA SER A 341 -26.26 19.41 22.38
C SER A 341 -27.68 19.76 21.91
N GLY A 342 -28.66 18.89 22.15
CA GLY A 342 -30.04 19.05 21.73
C GLY A 342 -30.28 18.72 20.25
N ARG A 343 -29.45 17.85 19.65
CA ARG A 343 -29.59 17.43 18.25
C ARG A 343 -29.75 15.93 18.14
N ALA A 344 -30.67 15.49 17.28
CA ALA A 344 -30.84 14.09 16.96
C ALA A 344 -29.55 13.56 16.30
N PRO A 345 -29.01 12.42 16.75
CA PRO A 345 -27.73 11.93 16.26
C PRO A 345 -27.83 11.30 14.86
N ASP A 346 -26.68 11.16 14.22
CA ASP A 346 -26.55 10.53 12.91
C ASP A 346 -26.81 9.02 12.96
N TYR A 347 -27.30 8.46 11.85
CA TYR A 347 -27.48 7.01 11.72
C TYR A 347 -26.13 6.28 11.77
N TYR A 348 -26.04 5.27 12.63
CA TYR A 348 -24.90 4.35 12.65
C TYR A 348 -25.33 2.94 12.24
N TYR A 349 -25.16 2.60 10.96
CA TYR A 349 -25.63 1.34 10.38
C TYR A 349 -27.06 0.99 10.79
N GLY A 350 -27.99 1.93 10.59
CA GLY A 350 -29.41 1.76 10.94
C GLY A 350 -29.74 1.88 12.43
N ALA A 351 -28.77 1.83 13.34
CA ALA A 351 -28.98 2.23 14.72
C ALA A 351 -29.10 3.75 14.79
N ASN A 352 -30.24 4.23 15.30
CA ASN A 352 -30.47 5.64 15.56
C ASN A 352 -31.38 5.75 16.79
N PRO A 353 -30.91 6.32 17.91
CA PRO A 353 -31.79 6.66 19.01
C PRO A 353 -32.76 7.74 18.53
N ARG A 354 -34.05 7.42 18.50
CA ARG A 354 -35.08 8.39 18.13
C ARG A 354 -35.55 9.14 19.37
N PRO A 355 -35.69 10.48 19.30
CA PRO A 355 -36.30 11.23 20.39
C PRO A 355 -37.77 10.85 20.50
N VAL A 356 -38.17 10.39 21.69
CA VAL A 356 -39.53 9.97 21.98
C VAL A 356 -40.02 10.53 23.30
N CYS A 357 -41.31 10.79 23.35
CA CYS A 357 -42.09 11.06 24.54
C CYS A 357 -42.81 9.79 24.96
N VAL A 358 -42.77 9.48 26.25
CA VAL A 358 -43.32 8.23 26.78
C VAL A 358 -44.41 8.55 27.78
N THR A 359 -45.62 8.08 27.51
CA THR A 359 -46.76 8.23 28.42
C THR A 359 -47.18 6.85 28.90
N PRO A 360 -47.24 6.60 30.21
CA PRO A 360 -47.70 5.32 30.76
C PRO A 360 -49.18 5.10 30.39
N ILE A 361 -49.54 3.86 30.07
CA ILE A 361 -50.94 3.49 29.77
C ILE A 361 -51.71 3.28 31.08
N ASP A 362 -51.08 2.59 32.04
CA ASP A 362 -51.59 2.36 33.38
C ASP A 362 -50.90 3.27 34.42
N SER A 363 -51.13 3.04 35.72
CA SER A 363 -50.56 3.86 36.77
C SER A 363 -49.02 3.71 36.82
N LEU A 364 -48.29 4.84 36.98
CA LEU A 364 -46.82 4.85 37.09
C LEU A 364 -46.27 3.96 38.20
N ALA A 365 -47.07 3.69 39.24
CA ALA A 365 -46.68 2.89 40.39
C ALA A 365 -46.63 1.37 40.09
N GLU A 366 -47.30 0.91 39.03
CA GLU A 366 -47.41 -0.50 38.67
C GLU A 366 -46.41 -0.92 37.58
N LEU A 367 -45.71 0.04 36.97
CA LEU A 367 -44.72 -0.23 35.92
C LEU A 367 -43.44 -0.85 36.51
N PRO A 368 -43.00 -2.02 36.00
CA PRO A 368 -41.78 -2.68 36.46
C PRO A 368 -40.55 -1.96 35.90
N LEU A 369 -40.13 -0.86 36.53
CA LEU A 369 -39.02 -0.01 36.05
C LEU A 369 -37.65 -0.36 36.65
N PHE A 370 -37.48 -1.52 37.30
CA PHE A 370 -36.21 -2.01 37.88
C PHE A 370 -35.37 -0.95 38.63
N GLY A 371 -36.01 -0.02 39.35
CA GLY A 371 -35.33 1.03 40.10
C GLY A 371 -35.15 2.37 39.37
N HIS A 372 -35.52 2.44 38.09
CA HIS A 372 -35.62 3.69 37.34
C HIS A 372 -36.97 4.38 37.56
N ARG A 373 -37.00 5.70 37.38
CA ARG A 373 -38.23 6.50 37.41
C ARG A 373 -38.50 7.04 36.01
N LEU A 374 -39.67 6.75 35.48
CA LEU A 374 -40.14 7.30 34.22
C LEU A 374 -40.78 8.67 34.49
N ASP A 375 -40.27 9.71 33.83
CA ASP A 375 -40.82 11.07 33.84
C ASP A 375 -41.51 11.34 32.49
N PRO A 376 -42.86 11.42 32.44
CA PRO A 376 -43.59 11.65 31.20
C PRO A 376 -43.31 13.00 30.52
N GLU A 377 -42.76 13.99 31.25
CA GLU A 377 -42.42 15.30 30.68
C GLU A 377 -41.07 15.31 29.96
N GLN A 378 -40.27 14.25 30.15
CA GLN A 378 -38.92 14.13 29.62
C GLN A 378 -38.89 13.44 28.25
N VAL A 379 -38.01 13.93 27.38
CA VAL A 379 -37.69 13.28 26.09
C VAL A 379 -36.62 12.22 26.30
N TYR A 380 -36.91 10.99 25.89
CA TYR A 380 -36.00 9.84 25.95
C TYR A 380 -35.45 9.49 24.57
N GLY A 381 -34.31 8.81 24.54
CA GLY A 381 -33.83 8.13 23.35
C GLY A 381 -34.39 6.72 23.25
N SER A 382 -35.10 6.38 22.18
CA SER A 382 -35.56 5.01 21.93
C SER A 382 -34.75 4.34 20.83
N PHE A 383 -34.33 3.11 21.08
CA PHE A 383 -33.64 2.26 20.10
C PHE A 383 -34.60 1.31 19.35
N GLY A 384 -35.90 1.57 19.40
CA GLY A 384 -36.94 0.74 18.80
C GLY A 384 -37.56 -0.24 19.80
N VAL A 385 -38.33 -1.20 19.27
CA VAL A 385 -39.02 -2.23 20.05
C VAL A 385 -38.42 -3.58 19.68
N VAL A 386 -37.88 -4.30 20.67
CA VAL A 386 -37.30 -5.64 20.49
C VAL A 386 -37.82 -6.56 21.58
N GLY A 387 -38.30 -7.76 21.20
CA GLY A 387 -38.80 -8.74 22.17
C GLY A 387 -40.04 -8.29 22.95
N GLY A 388 -40.77 -7.27 22.49
CA GLY A 388 -41.91 -6.69 23.20
C GLY A 388 -41.54 -5.59 24.20
N GLU A 389 -40.27 -5.23 24.31
CA GLU A 389 -39.77 -4.16 25.17
C GLU A 389 -39.25 -2.99 24.33
N VAL A 390 -39.44 -1.77 24.82
CA VAL A 390 -38.83 -0.55 24.31
C VAL A 390 -37.68 -0.19 25.24
N THR A 391 -36.45 -0.18 24.72
CA THR A 391 -35.31 0.33 25.48
C THR A 391 -35.27 1.85 25.38
N LEU A 392 -35.41 2.50 26.53
CA LEU A 392 -35.36 3.94 26.70
C LEU A 392 -34.02 4.33 27.30
N TRP A 393 -33.38 5.33 26.73
CA TRP A 393 -32.17 5.95 27.24
C TRP A 393 -32.49 7.33 27.81
N ASP A 394 -32.11 7.53 29.07
CA ASP A 394 -32.30 8.77 29.79
C ASP A 394 -31.05 9.66 29.63
N PRO A 395 -31.17 10.83 28.97
CA PRO A 395 -30.04 11.73 28.77
C PRO A 395 -29.50 12.37 30.06
N LEU A 396 -30.28 12.39 31.15
CA LEU A 396 -29.87 12.99 32.42
C LEU A 396 -29.03 12.04 33.27
N SER A 397 -29.47 10.78 33.42
CA SER A 397 -28.69 9.75 34.09
C SER A 397 -27.58 9.17 33.21
N GLY A 398 -27.78 9.18 31.89
CA GLY A 398 -26.91 8.51 30.93
C GLY A 398 -27.14 7.00 30.83
N ASP A 399 -28.12 6.47 31.58
CA ASP A 399 -28.46 5.05 31.63
C ASP A 399 -29.61 4.71 30.68
N ALA A 400 -29.65 3.44 30.26
CA ALA A 400 -30.77 2.89 29.53
C ALA A 400 -31.49 1.81 30.33
N PHE A 401 -32.81 1.72 30.14
CA PHE A 401 -33.65 0.74 30.80
C PHE A 401 -34.75 0.25 29.85
N PRO A 402 -35.06 -1.06 29.88
CA PRO A 402 -36.16 -1.62 29.11
C PRO A 402 -37.50 -1.31 29.76
N VAL A 403 -38.52 -1.04 28.95
CA VAL A 403 -39.91 -0.87 29.39
C VAL A 403 -40.83 -1.70 28.51
N PRO A 404 -41.78 -2.47 29.06
CA PRO A 404 -42.74 -3.22 28.26
C PRO A 404 -43.50 -2.30 27.29
N SER A 405 -43.52 -2.65 26.00
CA SER A 405 -44.12 -1.81 24.96
C SER A 405 -45.64 -1.73 25.02
N ASP A 406 -46.29 -2.66 25.73
CA ASP A 406 -47.71 -2.69 26.03
C ASP A 406 -48.08 -1.86 27.26
N ALA A 407 -47.12 -1.46 28.08
CA ALA A 407 -47.34 -0.66 29.28
C ALA A 407 -47.14 0.86 29.03
N VAL A 408 -46.53 1.24 27.91
CA VAL A 408 -46.25 2.64 27.56
C VAL A 408 -46.65 2.99 26.14
N ARG A 409 -47.18 4.19 25.97
CA ARG A 409 -47.40 4.82 24.67
C ARG A 409 -46.18 5.65 24.29
N VAL A 410 -45.48 5.22 23.25
CA VAL A 410 -44.31 5.92 22.70
C VAL A 410 -44.75 6.84 21.57
N LEU A 411 -44.49 8.13 21.71
CA LEU A 411 -44.81 9.16 20.71
C LEU A 411 -43.50 9.80 20.21
N PRO A 412 -43.34 10.07 18.90
CA PRO A 412 -42.14 10.74 18.41
C PRO A 412 -42.05 12.17 18.97
N ALA A 413 -40.86 12.55 19.43
CA ALA A 413 -40.57 13.90 19.91
C ALA A 413 -39.79 14.67 18.83
N GLY A 414 -40.52 15.30 17.90
CA GLY A 414 -39.94 15.99 16.74
C GLY A 414 -39.79 15.09 15.51
N GLU A 415 -39.07 15.56 14.49
CA GLU A 415 -38.91 14.86 13.20
C GLU A 415 -38.00 13.62 13.31
N GLY A 416 -37.07 13.60 14.27
CA GLY A 416 -36.15 12.48 14.47
C GLY A 416 -35.10 12.30 13.36
N ASP A 417 -35.02 13.24 12.43
CA ASP A 417 -34.01 13.25 11.37
C ASP A 417 -32.64 13.68 11.92
N PRO A 418 -31.53 13.14 11.38
CA PRO A 418 -30.19 13.51 11.82
C PRO A 418 -29.94 15.01 11.81
N GLY A 419 -29.45 15.53 12.93
CA GLY A 419 -29.18 16.95 13.13
C GLY A 419 -30.40 17.81 13.45
N ALA A 420 -31.62 17.26 13.40
CA ALA A 420 -32.83 17.97 13.81
C ALA A 420 -32.78 18.33 15.31
N VAL A 421 -33.41 19.44 15.68
CA VAL A 421 -33.44 19.91 17.07
C VAL A 421 -34.37 19.02 17.89
N ILE A 422 -33.86 18.47 18.98
CA ILE A 422 -34.65 17.67 19.94
C ILE A 422 -35.47 18.64 20.82
N PRO A 423 -36.79 18.44 20.96
CA PRO A 423 -37.61 19.20 21.89
C PRO A 423 -37.09 19.07 23.33
N ARG A 424 -37.15 20.15 24.12
CA ARG A 424 -36.67 20.11 25.52
C ARG A 424 -37.61 19.39 26.48
N SER A 425 -38.87 19.22 26.11
CA SER A 425 -39.90 18.62 26.94
C SER A 425 -41.01 18.03 26.09
N CYS A 426 -41.67 17.01 26.59
CA CYS A 426 -42.89 16.42 26.07
C CYS A 426 -44.10 17.27 26.47
N ARG A 427 -44.19 18.50 25.94
CA ARG A 427 -45.41 19.29 26.08
C ARG A 427 -46.40 18.87 24.99
N SER A 428 -47.53 18.34 25.46
CA SER A 428 -48.72 18.01 24.67
C SER A 428 -49.23 19.18 23.85
#